data_AF-A0A1V4HNZ0-F1
#
_entry.id   AF-A0A1V4HNZ0-F1
#
_cell.length_a   1.000
_cell.length_b   1.000
_cell.length_c   1.000
_cell.angle_alpha   90.00
_cell.angle_beta   90.00
_cell.angle_gamma   90.00
#
_symmetry.space_group_name_H-M   'P 1'
#
loop_
_entity.id
_entity.type
_entity.pdbx_description
1 polymer ?
#
loop_
_entity_poly.entity_id
_entity_poly.type
_entity_poly.pdbx_seq_one_letter_code
_entity_poly.pdbx_strand_id
1 'polypeptide(L)'
;MKNEVNPILQLPDAIWEAYDLAVDKINKNEQLREHASLCHHRLLQLIEGDSNSDELIPLLCSVESEMGEQAGMFAAVAIFAIIPFVQKQYRAIGVPFPILVDTFTDIHVWMKDYYGKHGRWGLSQIGWILNHVQCRLFKIGRLQYIHKPRWEMKVWVYLHHGTGHLQIVANVKKPTSHEIVGNPISSEAVVMPHTIRLDPQVWKLVLFEDTPVLEVHVQEGGKLSSELCRESMNEAVHFFATYFPDKKFAAFVCSSWLLGPSLRQVLSSESNIVQFQKLFTLVHAVVDEDEIFQRVFGEKPVDLQSAPRTSSLQRAVLDYAISGKDFDHGVGFLYLDETMQAGIGR
;
A
#
# COMPACT_ATOMS: atom_id res chain seq x y z
N MET A 1 -5.59 -13.21 25.98
CA MET A 1 -5.34 -12.61 24.66
C MET A 1 -6.20 -13.22 23.56
N LYS A 2 -6.00 -14.49 23.17
CA LYS A 2 -6.69 -15.14 22.03
C LYS A 2 -8.20 -14.85 21.93
N ASN A 3 -8.97 -15.11 23.00
CA ASN A 3 -10.44 -14.92 22.97
C ASN A 3 -10.88 -13.47 22.71
N GLU A 4 -10.04 -12.49 23.06
CA GLU A 4 -10.35 -11.07 22.91
C GLU A 4 -10.03 -10.56 21.50
N VAL A 5 -8.89 -10.95 20.94
CA VAL A 5 -8.39 -10.38 19.67
C VAL A 5 -8.59 -11.29 18.45
N ASN A 6 -8.73 -12.60 18.63
CA ASN A 6 -8.91 -13.53 17.50
C ASN A 6 -10.22 -13.34 16.70
N PRO A 7 -11.32 -12.76 17.24
CA PRO A 7 -12.45 -12.34 16.41
C PRO A 7 -12.06 -11.34 15.31
N ILE A 8 -10.99 -10.56 15.52
CA ILE A 8 -10.42 -9.63 14.52
C ILE A 8 -9.38 -10.33 13.65
N LEU A 9 -8.43 -11.04 14.28
CA LEU A 9 -7.26 -11.57 13.57
C LEU A 9 -7.54 -12.86 12.78
N GLN A 10 -8.52 -13.66 13.21
CA GLN A 10 -8.91 -14.93 12.59
C GLN A 10 -7.74 -15.88 12.32
N LEU A 11 -6.80 -15.99 13.27
CA LEU A 11 -5.59 -16.79 13.15
C LEU A 11 -5.83 -18.25 13.55
N PRO A 12 -5.17 -19.21 12.87
CA PRO A 12 -5.20 -20.63 13.25
C PRO A 12 -4.51 -20.90 14.59
N ASP A 13 -4.84 -22.01 15.22
CA ASP A 13 -4.35 -22.40 16.55
C ASP A 13 -2.82 -22.50 16.64
N ALA A 14 -2.15 -22.98 15.59
CA ALA A 14 -0.69 -23.09 15.55
C ALA A 14 0.03 -21.74 15.75
N ILE A 15 -0.58 -20.63 15.33
CA ILE A 15 -0.01 -19.29 15.57
C ILE A 15 -0.21 -18.88 17.03
N TRP A 16 -1.35 -19.23 17.63
CA TRP A 16 -1.63 -18.97 19.05
C TRP A 16 -0.70 -19.78 19.97
N GLU A 17 -0.38 -21.02 19.61
CA GLU A 17 0.61 -21.82 20.33
C GLU A 17 2.00 -21.16 20.30
N ALA A 18 2.44 -20.68 19.13
CA ALA A 18 3.69 -19.92 19.00
C ALA A 18 3.66 -18.60 19.78
N TYR A 19 2.51 -17.92 19.82
CA TYR A 19 2.29 -16.70 20.59
C TYR A 19 2.45 -16.97 22.09
N ASP A 20 1.81 -18.02 22.61
CA ASP A 20 1.85 -18.37 24.03
C ASP A 20 3.28 -18.74 24.46
N LEU A 21 4.04 -19.46 23.62
CA LEU A 21 5.46 -19.75 23.86
C LEU A 21 6.32 -18.48 23.93
N ALA A 22 6.07 -17.50 23.05
CA ALA A 22 6.78 -16.23 23.07
C ALA A 22 6.44 -15.40 24.32
N VAL A 23 5.15 -15.35 24.70
CA VAL A 23 4.68 -14.69 25.93
C VAL A 23 5.29 -15.32 27.17
N ASP A 24 5.32 -16.64 27.28
CA ASP A 24 5.93 -17.35 28.40
C ASP A 24 7.41 -17.01 28.56
N LYS A 25 8.13 -16.87 27.43
CA LYS A 25 9.55 -16.49 27.42
C LYS A 25 9.75 -15.05 27.89
N ILE A 26 8.93 -14.12 27.38
CA ILE A 26 8.94 -12.72 27.82
C ILE A 26 8.65 -12.63 29.33
N ASN A 27 7.62 -13.32 29.82
CA ASN A 27 7.23 -13.25 31.23
C ASN A 27 8.30 -13.78 32.19
N LYS A 28 9.15 -14.72 31.75
CA LYS A 28 10.23 -15.30 32.58
C LYS A 28 11.51 -14.46 32.60
N ASN A 29 11.63 -13.43 31.76
CA ASN A 29 12.84 -12.60 31.65
C ASN A 29 12.51 -11.12 31.93
N GLU A 30 13.14 -10.54 32.95
CA GLU A 30 12.89 -9.16 33.38
C GLU A 30 13.17 -8.12 32.30
N GLN A 31 14.32 -8.22 31.63
CA GLN A 31 14.70 -7.33 30.53
C GLN A 31 13.69 -7.38 29.38
N LEU A 32 13.19 -8.58 29.03
CA LEU A 32 12.15 -8.72 28.01
C LEU A 32 10.80 -8.11 28.45
N ARG A 33 10.42 -8.21 29.72
CA ARG A 33 9.19 -7.57 30.22
C ARG A 33 9.29 -6.05 30.15
N GLU A 34 10.43 -5.48 30.56
CA GLU A 34 10.68 -4.04 30.49
C GLU A 34 10.65 -3.55 29.03
N HIS A 35 11.33 -4.28 28.14
CA HIS A 35 11.34 -3.97 26.70
C HIS A 35 9.95 -4.06 26.07
N ALA A 36 9.17 -5.11 26.41
CA ALA A 36 7.78 -5.24 25.96
C ALA A 36 6.89 -4.10 26.49
N SER A 37 7.08 -3.66 27.73
CA SER A 37 6.37 -2.52 28.30
C SER A 37 6.71 -1.21 27.58
N LEU A 38 7.99 -1.01 27.24
CA LEU A 38 8.43 0.14 26.45
C LEU A 38 7.79 0.12 25.05
N CYS A 39 7.84 -1.02 24.36
CA CYS A 39 7.20 -1.20 23.06
C CYS A 39 5.70 -0.91 23.12
N HIS A 40 5.01 -1.43 24.14
CA HIS A 40 3.58 -1.19 24.35
C HIS A 40 3.29 0.30 24.52
N HIS A 41 4.05 1.01 25.35
CA HIS A 41 3.90 2.46 25.53
C HIS A 41 4.12 3.24 24.23
N ARG A 42 5.17 2.90 23.47
CA ARG A 42 5.46 3.55 22.17
C ARG A 42 4.40 3.25 21.11
N LEU A 43 3.86 2.03 21.08
CA LEU A 43 2.75 1.67 20.21
C LEU A 43 1.49 2.48 20.53
N LEU A 44 1.18 2.72 21.81
CA LEU A 44 0.04 3.56 22.19
C LEU A 44 0.25 5.03 21.76
N GLN A 45 1.45 5.59 21.96
CA GLN A 45 1.80 6.93 21.44
C GLN A 45 1.65 7.02 19.91
N LEU A 46 2.06 5.97 19.19
CA LEU A 46 1.94 5.90 17.73
C LEU A 46 0.47 5.92 17.28
N ILE A 47 -0.39 5.21 18.02
CA ILE A 47 -1.84 5.13 17.80
C ILE A 47 -2.52 6.48 18.10
N GLU A 48 -2.02 7.23 19.07
CA GLU A 48 -2.52 8.58 19.43
C GLU A 48 -2.02 9.67 18.46
N GLY A 49 -1.02 9.38 17.62
CA GLY A 49 -0.47 10.31 16.63
C GLY A 49 0.76 11.09 17.13
N ASP A 50 1.29 10.75 18.30
CA ASP A 50 2.36 11.46 18.99
C ASP A 50 3.78 10.93 18.66
N SER A 51 3.90 9.96 17.74
CA SER A 51 5.16 9.29 17.43
C SER A 51 5.28 8.86 15.96
N ASN A 52 6.51 8.63 15.49
CA ASN A 52 6.82 8.09 14.17
C ASN A 52 7.04 6.56 14.23
N SER A 53 6.54 5.85 13.21
CA SER A 53 6.72 4.41 13.05
C SER A 53 8.17 3.98 12.83
N ASP A 54 9.00 4.84 12.22
CA ASP A 54 10.37 4.46 11.82
C ASP A 54 11.28 4.16 13.01
N GLU A 55 11.09 4.88 14.12
CA GLU A 55 11.85 4.67 15.37
C GLU A 55 11.39 3.41 16.12
N LEU A 56 10.18 2.94 15.84
CA LEU A 56 9.56 1.81 16.54
C LEU A 56 9.97 0.45 15.94
N ILE A 57 10.24 0.40 14.64
CA ILE A 57 10.60 -0.86 13.96
C ILE A 57 11.85 -1.50 14.57
N PRO A 58 12.97 -0.79 14.79
CA PRO A 58 14.15 -1.38 15.43
C PRO A 58 13.82 -1.94 16.82
N LEU A 59 12.99 -1.24 17.60
CA LEU A 59 12.60 -1.64 18.94
C LEU A 59 11.79 -2.95 18.94
N LEU A 60 10.91 -3.14 17.96
CA LEU A 60 10.10 -4.35 17.81
C LEU A 60 10.89 -5.54 17.27
N CYS A 61 12.10 -5.32 16.72
CA CYS A 61 12.95 -6.38 16.18
C CYS A 61 14.09 -6.76 17.13
N SER A 62 14.61 -5.84 17.94
CA SER A 62 15.87 -6.00 18.69
C SER A 62 15.77 -6.89 19.94
N VAL A 63 15.44 -8.17 19.77
CA VAL A 63 15.26 -9.14 20.87
C VAL A 63 15.86 -10.52 20.57
N GLU A 64 16.66 -10.65 19.52
CA GLU A 64 17.20 -11.92 19.07
C GLU A 64 18.09 -12.60 20.11
N SER A 65 18.91 -11.83 20.85
CA SER A 65 19.80 -12.36 21.89
C SER A 65 19.04 -13.05 23.02
N GLU A 66 17.92 -12.48 23.45
CA GLU A 66 17.14 -12.94 24.58
C GLU A 66 16.07 -13.96 24.16
N MET A 67 15.49 -13.80 22.95
CA MET A 67 14.38 -14.61 22.47
C MET A 67 14.79 -15.75 21.53
N GLY A 68 15.99 -15.75 20.97
CA GLY A 68 16.47 -16.80 20.08
C GLY A 68 15.44 -17.13 18.99
N GLU A 69 15.03 -18.39 18.92
CA GLU A 69 14.08 -18.86 17.90
C GLU A 69 12.69 -18.20 17.96
N GLN A 70 12.29 -17.66 19.11
CA GLN A 70 11.00 -16.99 19.30
C GLN A 70 11.03 -15.49 18.96
N ALA A 71 12.19 -14.93 18.59
CA ALA A 71 12.36 -13.49 18.35
C ALA A 71 11.36 -12.96 17.30
N GLY A 72 11.11 -13.74 16.23
CA GLY A 72 10.14 -13.37 15.19
C GLY A 72 8.71 -13.16 15.68
N MET A 73 8.33 -13.71 16.83
CA MET A 73 7.00 -13.53 17.42
C MET A 73 6.88 -12.29 18.31
N PHE A 74 7.98 -11.64 18.69
CA PHE A 74 7.93 -10.52 19.63
C PHE A 74 7.07 -9.36 19.13
N ALA A 75 7.24 -8.97 17.86
CA ALA A 75 6.43 -7.93 17.24
C ALA A 75 4.93 -8.28 17.25
N ALA A 76 4.58 -9.54 16.99
CA ALA A 76 3.20 -10.01 17.09
C ALA A 76 2.67 -9.92 18.53
N VAL A 77 3.49 -10.29 19.53
CA VAL A 77 3.13 -10.13 20.96
C VAL A 77 2.81 -8.68 21.29
N ALA A 78 3.69 -7.76 20.93
CA ALA A 78 3.52 -6.33 21.20
C ALA A 78 2.31 -5.73 20.47
N ILE A 79 2.13 -6.06 19.18
CA ILE A 79 1.02 -5.55 18.36
C ILE A 79 -0.32 -6.12 18.84
N PHE A 80 -0.41 -7.42 19.17
CA PHE A 80 -1.68 -8.00 19.61
C PHE A 80 -2.16 -7.39 20.93
N ALA A 81 -1.22 -6.98 21.80
CA ALA A 81 -1.53 -6.31 23.05
C ALA A 81 -2.18 -4.93 22.88
N ILE A 82 -2.03 -4.26 21.73
CA ILE A 82 -2.66 -2.95 21.47
C ILE A 82 -3.95 -3.03 20.64
N ILE A 83 -4.30 -4.20 20.09
CA ILE A 83 -5.52 -4.37 19.27
C ILE A 83 -6.80 -3.91 19.99
N PRO A 84 -7.02 -4.16 21.30
CA PRO A 84 -8.20 -3.66 21.98
C PRO A 84 -8.32 -2.12 21.96
N PHE A 85 -7.19 -1.39 21.94
CA PHE A 85 -7.17 0.06 21.79
C PHE A 85 -7.47 0.49 20.36
N VAL A 86 -6.90 -0.20 19.36
CA VAL A 86 -7.21 0.04 17.95
C VAL A 86 -8.70 -0.20 17.67
N GLN A 87 -9.29 -1.26 18.21
CA GLN A 87 -10.72 -1.53 18.09
C GLN A 87 -11.58 -0.41 18.71
N LYS A 88 -11.13 0.22 19.79
CA LYS A 88 -11.81 1.42 20.35
C LYS A 88 -11.71 2.61 19.39
N GLN A 89 -10.56 2.81 18.73
CA GLN A 89 -10.42 3.88 17.73
C GLN A 89 -11.31 3.64 16.50
N TYR A 90 -11.34 2.44 15.94
CA TYR A 90 -12.24 2.10 14.83
C TYR A 90 -13.71 2.39 15.20
N ARG A 91 -14.12 2.04 16.42
CA ARG A 91 -15.46 2.35 16.94
C ARG A 91 -15.70 3.84 17.12
N ALA A 92 -14.70 4.61 17.55
CA ALA A 92 -14.79 6.06 17.71
C ALA A 92 -14.92 6.78 16.36
N ILE A 93 -14.25 6.28 15.32
CA ILE A 93 -14.40 6.77 13.93
C ILE A 93 -15.76 6.32 13.34
N GLY A 94 -16.33 5.23 13.84
CA GLY A 94 -17.58 4.63 13.36
C GLY A 94 -17.39 3.62 12.23
N VAL A 95 -16.15 3.18 11.98
CA VAL A 95 -15.84 2.19 10.93
C VAL A 95 -16.49 0.84 11.27
N PRO A 96 -17.17 0.18 10.32
CA PRO A 96 -17.82 -1.10 10.56
C PRO A 96 -16.83 -2.19 10.99
N PHE A 97 -17.24 -3.03 11.93
CA PHE A 97 -16.40 -4.13 12.41
C PHE A 97 -15.90 -5.08 11.29
N PRO A 98 -16.68 -5.42 10.24
CA PRO A 98 -16.16 -6.21 9.12
C PRO A 98 -14.96 -5.58 8.42
N ILE A 99 -14.91 -4.26 8.26
CA ILE A 99 -13.76 -3.56 7.64
C ILE A 99 -12.52 -3.69 8.53
N LEU A 100 -12.67 -3.64 9.86
CA LEU A 100 -11.58 -3.90 10.79
C LEU A 100 -11.04 -5.33 10.62
N VAL A 101 -11.93 -6.32 10.59
CA VAL A 101 -11.57 -7.74 10.40
C VAL A 101 -10.83 -7.91 9.07
N ASP A 102 -11.41 -7.44 7.98
CA ASP A 102 -10.85 -7.54 6.64
C ASP A 102 -9.47 -6.88 6.55
N THR A 103 -9.33 -5.68 7.11
CA THR A 103 -8.05 -4.96 7.19
C THR A 103 -6.99 -5.79 7.92
N PHE A 104 -7.33 -6.41 9.04
CA PHE A 104 -6.38 -7.15 9.87
C PHE A 104 -6.06 -8.56 9.35
N THR A 105 -6.74 -9.03 8.29
CA THR A 105 -6.37 -10.30 7.60
C THR A 105 -4.93 -10.29 7.09
N ASP A 106 -4.35 -9.11 6.83
CA ASP A 106 -2.97 -8.95 6.38
C ASP A 106 -1.95 -9.51 7.38
N ILE A 107 -2.26 -9.48 8.68
CA ILE A 107 -1.39 -10.07 9.70
C ILE A 107 -1.17 -11.55 9.39
N HIS A 108 -2.22 -12.29 9.05
CA HIS A 108 -2.08 -13.71 8.72
C HIS A 108 -1.23 -13.92 7.45
N VAL A 109 -1.38 -13.05 6.44
CA VAL A 109 -0.57 -13.09 5.20
C VAL A 109 0.92 -12.97 5.55
N TRP A 110 1.27 -11.96 6.34
CA TRP A 110 2.67 -11.69 6.69
C TRP A 110 3.25 -12.68 7.70
N MET A 111 2.42 -13.33 8.52
CA MET A 111 2.86 -14.45 9.36
C MET A 111 3.11 -15.71 8.54
N LYS A 112 2.31 -15.98 7.50
CA LYS A 112 2.56 -17.08 6.55
C LYS A 112 3.82 -16.87 5.73
N ASP A 113 4.04 -15.64 5.25
CA ASP A 113 5.28 -15.26 4.58
C ASP A 113 6.50 -15.52 5.48
N TYR A 114 6.45 -15.08 6.74
CA TYR A 114 7.51 -15.33 7.72
C TYR A 114 7.72 -16.85 7.91
N TYR A 115 6.65 -17.62 8.10
CA TYR A 115 6.75 -19.07 8.25
C TYR A 115 7.37 -19.74 7.02
N GLY A 116 7.00 -19.33 5.81
CA GLY A 116 7.56 -19.85 4.57
C GLY A 116 9.07 -19.64 4.46
N LYS A 117 9.57 -18.50 4.96
CA LYS A 117 11.00 -18.13 4.91
C LYS A 117 11.82 -18.74 6.05
N HIS A 118 11.22 -18.96 7.22
CA HIS A 118 11.97 -19.32 8.43
C HIS A 118 11.61 -20.69 9.01
N GLY A 119 10.57 -21.36 8.51
CA GLY A 119 10.08 -22.64 9.02
C GLY A 119 9.44 -22.58 10.41
N ARG A 120 9.17 -21.37 10.92
CA ARG A 120 8.58 -21.11 12.24
C ARG A 120 7.75 -19.83 12.19
N TRP A 121 6.76 -19.71 13.08
CA TRP A 121 5.89 -18.53 13.11
C TRP A 121 6.63 -17.29 13.62
N GLY A 122 6.29 -16.16 13.03
CA GLY A 122 6.77 -14.82 13.32
C GLY A 122 5.99 -13.81 12.49
N LEU A 123 6.31 -12.52 12.58
CA LEU A 123 5.62 -11.46 11.84
C LEU A 123 6.60 -10.64 11.00
N SER A 124 6.48 -10.75 9.67
CA SER A 124 7.17 -9.89 8.69
C SER A 124 6.45 -8.55 8.51
N GLN A 125 7.09 -7.62 7.78
CA GLN A 125 6.50 -6.35 7.34
C GLN A 125 5.92 -5.49 8.47
N ILE A 126 6.65 -5.38 9.57
CA ILE A 126 6.20 -4.62 10.76
C ILE A 126 5.79 -3.20 10.38
N GLY A 127 6.60 -2.48 9.59
CA GLY A 127 6.26 -1.13 9.13
C GLY A 127 4.93 -1.04 8.36
N TRP A 128 4.59 -2.08 7.59
CA TRP A 128 3.30 -2.18 6.90
C TRP A 128 2.16 -2.40 7.89
N ILE A 129 2.33 -3.31 8.85
CA ILE A 129 1.35 -3.58 9.91
C ILE A 129 1.12 -2.33 10.79
N LEU A 130 2.13 -1.49 10.97
CA LEU A 130 1.96 -0.22 11.70
C LEU A 130 0.91 0.71 11.06
N ASN A 131 0.71 0.67 9.73
CA ASN A 131 -0.38 1.42 9.09
C ASN A 131 -1.78 0.94 9.52
N HIS A 132 -1.92 -0.34 9.87
CA HIS A 132 -3.19 -0.95 10.27
C HIS A 132 -3.59 -0.47 11.66
N VAL A 133 -2.64 -0.50 12.60
CA VAL A 133 -2.87 -0.12 14.00
C VAL A 133 -3.04 1.39 14.16
N GLN A 134 -2.46 2.20 13.25
CA GLN A 134 -2.64 3.65 13.20
C GLN A 134 -3.96 4.10 12.53
N CYS A 135 -4.85 3.17 12.15
CA CYS A 135 -6.06 3.49 11.39
C CYS A 135 -5.76 4.29 10.10
N ARG A 136 -4.61 4.02 9.47
CA ARG A 136 -4.15 4.67 8.22
C ARG A 136 -4.53 3.87 6.99
N LEU A 137 -4.52 2.54 7.12
CA LEU A 137 -4.84 1.60 6.06
C LEU A 137 -6.19 0.95 6.30
N PHE A 138 -6.99 0.81 5.24
CA PHE A 138 -8.24 0.06 5.23
C PHE A 138 -8.29 -0.87 4.03
N LYS A 139 -8.67 -2.12 4.24
CA LYS A 139 -9.06 -3.04 3.16
C LYS A 139 -10.54 -2.86 2.88
N ILE A 140 -10.88 -2.53 1.64
CA ILE A 140 -12.26 -2.31 1.18
C ILE A 140 -12.40 -3.11 -0.09
N GLY A 141 -13.22 -4.17 -0.09
CA GLY A 141 -13.29 -5.10 -1.21
C GLY A 141 -11.94 -5.74 -1.55
N ARG A 142 -11.51 -5.61 -2.81
CA ARG A 142 -10.28 -6.25 -3.33
C ARG A 142 -9.00 -5.47 -2.99
N LEU A 143 -9.08 -4.16 -2.79
CA LEU A 143 -7.90 -3.30 -2.65
C LEU A 143 -7.76 -2.79 -1.21
N GLN A 144 -6.59 -2.24 -0.93
CA GLN A 144 -6.27 -1.56 0.32
C GLN A 144 -5.96 -0.10 0.03
N TYR A 145 -6.30 0.76 0.99
CA TYR A 145 -6.20 2.21 0.83
C TYR A 145 -5.49 2.81 2.04
N ILE A 146 -4.36 3.47 1.80
CA ILE A 146 -3.75 4.37 2.79
C ILE A 146 -4.20 5.78 2.48
N HIS A 147 -4.84 6.46 3.44
CA HIS A 147 -5.08 7.90 3.29
C HIS A 147 -3.78 8.66 3.54
N LYS A 148 -3.30 9.39 2.51
CA LYS A 148 -2.12 10.23 2.59
C LYS A 148 -2.55 11.70 2.64
N PRO A 149 -1.93 12.52 3.49
CA PRO A 149 -2.27 13.94 3.56
C PRO A 149 -1.80 14.73 2.33
N ARG A 150 -0.93 14.14 1.51
CA ARG A 150 -0.29 14.80 0.38
C ARG A 150 0.06 13.84 -0.76
N TRP A 151 0.14 14.38 -1.97
CA TRP A 151 0.66 13.74 -3.16
C TRP A 151 2.17 13.97 -3.22
N GLU A 152 2.98 12.92 -3.18
CA GLU A 152 4.43 13.09 -2.96
C GLU A 152 5.23 13.35 -4.25
N MET A 153 4.58 13.27 -5.41
CA MET A 153 5.25 13.47 -6.69
C MET A 153 5.34 14.95 -7.04
N LYS A 154 6.50 15.35 -7.57
CA LYS A 154 6.76 16.71 -8.05
C LYS A 154 6.17 16.99 -9.44
N VAL A 155 4.89 16.69 -9.61
CA VAL A 155 4.13 16.83 -10.85
C VAL A 155 2.77 17.44 -10.54
N TRP A 156 2.36 18.39 -11.36
CA TRP A 156 1.08 19.08 -11.20
C TRP A 156 0.11 18.61 -12.27
N VAL A 157 -1.14 18.41 -11.89
CA VAL A 157 -2.21 17.99 -12.81
C VAL A 157 -3.25 19.08 -12.93
N TYR A 158 -3.54 19.44 -14.17
CA TYR A 158 -4.53 20.46 -14.51
C TYR A 158 -5.72 19.83 -15.23
N LEU A 159 -6.92 20.24 -14.85
CA LEU A 159 -8.18 19.85 -15.48
C LEU A 159 -8.68 20.98 -16.40
N HIS A 160 -8.96 20.66 -17.66
CA HIS A 160 -9.56 21.59 -18.60
C HIS A 160 -11.07 21.72 -18.34
N HIS A 161 -11.55 22.92 -17.98
CA HIS A 161 -12.94 23.17 -17.59
C HIS A 161 -14.00 22.78 -18.64
N GLY A 162 -13.70 22.94 -19.93
CA GLY A 162 -14.66 22.64 -21.01
C GLY A 162 -14.68 21.19 -21.52
N THR A 163 -13.61 20.41 -21.31
CA THR A 163 -13.44 19.09 -21.95
C THR A 163 -13.26 17.97 -20.94
N GLY A 164 -12.91 18.28 -19.69
CA GLY A 164 -12.54 17.29 -18.68
C GLY A 164 -11.16 16.66 -18.93
N HIS A 165 -10.40 17.11 -19.93
CA HIS A 165 -9.07 16.58 -20.20
C HIS A 165 -8.07 16.95 -19.09
N LEU A 166 -7.21 16.01 -18.72
CA LEU A 166 -6.14 16.21 -17.75
C LEU A 166 -4.81 16.48 -18.47
N GLN A 167 -4.12 17.54 -18.07
CA GLN A 167 -2.75 17.83 -18.49
C GLN A 167 -1.81 17.70 -17.29
N ILE A 168 -0.82 16.83 -17.43
CA ILE A 168 0.21 16.58 -16.41
C ILE A 168 1.43 17.40 -16.78
N VAL A 169 1.99 18.13 -15.82
CA VAL A 169 3.10 19.06 -16.03
C VAL A 169 4.16 18.89 -14.94
N ALA A 170 5.39 18.65 -15.37
CA ALA A 170 6.59 18.67 -14.54
C ALA A 170 7.35 20.01 -14.69
N ASN A 171 8.34 20.24 -13.83
CA ASN A 171 9.22 21.42 -13.87
C ASN A 171 8.43 22.75 -13.96
N VAL A 172 7.31 22.83 -13.24
CA VAL A 172 6.43 23.99 -13.27
C VAL A 172 7.19 25.19 -12.72
N LYS A 173 7.32 26.24 -13.55
CA LYS A 173 7.82 27.54 -13.08
C LYS A 173 6.81 28.15 -12.13
N LYS A 174 7.27 28.98 -11.18
CA LYS A 174 6.38 29.67 -10.22
C LYS A 174 5.16 30.25 -10.95
N PRO A 175 3.94 29.73 -10.71
CA PRO A 175 2.77 30.13 -11.47
C PRO A 175 2.50 31.62 -11.30
N THR A 176 2.09 32.27 -12.38
CA THR A 176 1.59 33.64 -12.34
C THR A 176 0.08 33.63 -12.46
N SER A 177 -0.57 34.76 -12.21
CA SER A 177 -2.00 34.93 -12.45
C SER A 177 -2.38 34.89 -13.94
N HIS A 178 -1.42 34.79 -14.87
CA HIS A 178 -1.65 34.93 -16.32
C HIS A 178 -1.16 33.73 -17.13
N GLU A 179 -0.15 33.01 -16.65
CA GLU A 179 0.35 31.82 -17.34
C GLU A 179 0.91 30.78 -16.35
N ILE A 180 0.63 29.52 -16.70
CA ILE A 180 1.27 28.33 -16.15
C ILE A 180 2.24 27.81 -17.21
N VAL A 181 3.50 27.60 -16.84
CA VAL A 181 4.55 27.13 -17.76
C VAL A 181 5.30 25.95 -17.16
N GLY A 182 5.41 24.86 -17.91
CA GLY A 182 6.18 23.68 -17.53
C GLY A 182 6.29 22.68 -18.67
N ASN A 183 6.84 21.51 -18.37
CA ASN A 183 7.07 20.43 -19.33
C ASN A 183 5.94 19.40 -19.24
N PRO A 184 5.24 19.07 -20.34
CA PRO A 184 4.22 18.04 -20.29
C PRO A 184 4.85 16.66 -20.04
N ILE A 185 4.10 15.76 -19.42
CA ILE A 185 4.46 14.34 -19.28
C ILE A 185 3.69 13.53 -20.33
N SER A 186 4.36 12.61 -21.04
CA SER A 186 3.73 11.71 -22.01
C SER A 186 2.94 10.58 -21.34
N SER A 187 2.17 9.80 -22.11
CA SER A 187 1.47 8.60 -21.64
C SER A 187 2.40 7.50 -21.10
N GLU A 188 3.67 7.56 -21.47
CA GLU A 188 4.75 6.64 -21.05
C GLU A 188 5.52 7.20 -19.86
N ALA A 189 5.00 8.24 -19.19
CA ALA A 189 5.63 8.90 -18.05
C ALA A 189 6.99 9.56 -18.34
N VAL A 190 7.20 10.00 -19.58
CA VAL A 190 8.41 10.73 -19.99
C VAL A 190 8.15 12.24 -19.94
N VAL A 191 9.01 12.99 -19.25
CA VAL A 191 8.98 14.45 -19.26
C VAL A 191 9.45 14.95 -20.63
N MET A 192 8.58 15.64 -21.35
CA MET A 192 8.89 16.14 -22.68
C MET A 192 9.86 17.33 -22.61
N PRO A 193 10.83 17.45 -23.55
CA PRO A 193 11.86 18.49 -23.47
C PRO A 193 11.34 19.90 -23.77
N HIS A 194 10.20 20.02 -24.46
CA HIS A 194 9.58 21.31 -24.75
C HIS A 194 8.67 21.77 -23.61
N THR A 195 8.41 23.07 -23.55
CA THR A 195 7.47 23.65 -22.58
C THR A 195 6.11 23.91 -23.22
N ILE A 196 5.06 23.82 -22.42
CA ILE A 196 3.70 24.24 -22.77
C ILE A 196 3.29 25.43 -21.91
N ARG A 197 2.30 26.19 -22.40
CA ARG A 197 1.66 27.28 -21.66
C ARG A 197 0.18 26.96 -21.51
N LEU A 198 -0.31 26.98 -20.27
CA LEU A 198 -1.72 26.78 -19.96
C LEU A 198 -2.32 28.10 -19.47
N ASP A 199 -3.51 28.43 -20.00
CA ASP A 199 -4.31 29.56 -19.54
C ASP A 199 -4.99 29.21 -18.20
N PRO A 200 -4.69 29.92 -17.09
CA PRO A 200 -5.30 29.69 -15.79
C PRO A 200 -6.83 29.85 -15.76
N GLN A 201 -7.44 30.53 -16.74
CA GLN A 201 -8.90 30.64 -16.85
C GLN A 201 -9.55 29.37 -17.41
N VAL A 202 -8.77 28.57 -18.15
CA VAL A 202 -9.23 27.34 -18.82
C VAL A 202 -8.82 26.09 -18.03
N TRP A 203 -7.67 26.15 -17.35
CA TRP A 203 -7.04 25.03 -16.67
C TRP A 203 -7.01 25.20 -15.15
N LYS A 204 -7.72 24.32 -14.45
CA LYS A 204 -7.77 24.27 -12.99
C LYS A 204 -6.71 23.33 -12.44
N LEU A 205 -5.89 23.78 -11.50
CA LEU A 205 -5.00 22.89 -10.74
C LEU A 205 -5.83 21.96 -9.85
N VAL A 206 -5.65 20.65 -9.98
CA VAL A 206 -6.44 19.64 -9.26
C VAL A 206 -5.61 18.64 -8.46
N LEU A 207 -4.31 18.49 -8.75
CA LEU A 207 -3.38 17.63 -7.99
C LEU A 207 -1.98 18.26 -7.97
N PHE A 208 -1.37 18.39 -6.80
CA PHE A 208 -0.05 18.98 -6.52
C PHE A 208 0.49 18.48 -5.16
N GLU A 209 1.74 18.83 -4.79
CA GLU A 209 2.54 18.19 -3.72
C GLU A 209 1.94 18.16 -2.30
N ASP A 210 0.81 18.84 -2.05
CA ASP A 210 0.11 18.87 -0.76
C ASP A 210 -1.37 18.45 -0.87
N THR A 211 -1.77 17.87 -2.01
CA THR A 211 -3.14 17.42 -2.21
C THR A 211 -3.37 16.07 -1.52
N PRO A 212 -4.38 15.91 -0.65
CA PRO A 212 -4.68 14.60 -0.05
C PRO A 212 -5.07 13.56 -1.11
N VAL A 213 -4.57 12.34 -0.96
CA VAL A 213 -4.79 11.22 -1.90
C VAL A 213 -5.02 9.90 -1.16
N LEU A 214 -5.61 8.94 -1.86
CA LEU A 214 -5.78 7.57 -1.40
C LEU A 214 -4.77 6.67 -2.12
N GLU A 215 -3.75 6.21 -1.42
CA GLU A 215 -2.75 5.30 -1.96
C GLU A 215 -3.29 3.87 -1.98
N VAL A 216 -3.34 3.30 -3.18
CA VAL A 216 -3.89 1.98 -3.50
C VAL A 216 -2.81 0.92 -3.40
N HIS A 217 -3.10 -0.11 -2.62
CA HIS A 217 -2.27 -1.28 -2.43
C HIS A 217 -3.07 -2.55 -2.72
N VAL A 218 -2.36 -3.63 -3.07
CA VAL A 218 -2.95 -4.92 -3.43
C VAL A 218 -2.46 -5.99 -2.47
N GLN A 219 -3.34 -6.43 -1.57
CA GLN A 219 -3.09 -7.61 -0.73
C GLN A 219 -2.89 -8.86 -1.61
N GLU A 220 -1.99 -9.74 -1.18
CA GLU A 220 -1.77 -11.05 -1.81
C GLU A 220 -3.04 -11.91 -1.74
N GLY A 221 -3.33 -12.61 -2.85
CA GLY A 221 -4.46 -13.52 -2.96
C GLY A 221 -5.63 -12.96 -3.76
N GLY A 222 -6.45 -13.85 -4.33
CA GLY A 222 -7.57 -13.47 -5.20
C GLY A 222 -7.15 -12.86 -6.55
N LYS A 223 -8.09 -12.86 -7.50
CA LYS A 223 -7.86 -12.25 -8.82
C LYS A 223 -7.92 -10.72 -8.73
N LEU A 224 -7.11 -10.03 -9.54
CA LEU A 224 -7.14 -8.57 -9.70
C LEU A 224 -8.02 -8.17 -10.89
N SER A 225 -9.25 -8.71 -10.97
CA SER A 225 -10.15 -8.40 -12.09
C SER A 225 -10.57 -6.93 -12.06
N SER A 226 -10.77 -6.35 -13.23
CA SER A 226 -11.19 -4.95 -13.39
C SER A 226 -12.47 -4.60 -12.61
N GLU A 227 -13.45 -5.52 -12.61
CA GLU A 227 -14.72 -5.38 -11.87
C GLU A 227 -14.49 -5.21 -10.36
N LEU A 228 -13.88 -6.19 -9.70
CA LEU A 228 -13.54 -6.12 -8.28
C LEU A 228 -12.71 -4.89 -7.90
N CYS A 229 -11.79 -4.43 -8.78
CA CYS A 229 -11.00 -3.22 -8.52
C CYS A 229 -11.87 -1.96 -8.57
N ARG A 230 -12.80 -1.86 -9.54
CA ARG A 230 -13.71 -0.73 -9.68
C ARG A 230 -14.74 -0.68 -8.55
N GLU A 231 -15.31 -1.83 -8.17
CA GLU A 231 -16.21 -1.95 -7.02
C GLU A 231 -15.52 -1.47 -5.74
N SER A 232 -14.33 -2.00 -5.47
CA SER A 232 -13.46 -1.58 -4.36
C SER A 232 -13.20 -0.07 -4.35
N MET A 233 -12.85 0.52 -5.50
CA MET A 233 -12.60 1.97 -5.61
C MET A 233 -13.87 2.80 -5.38
N ASN A 234 -15.01 2.36 -5.91
CA ASN A 234 -16.29 3.04 -5.69
C ASN A 234 -16.70 2.99 -4.21
N GLU A 235 -16.59 1.84 -3.56
CA GLU A 235 -16.84 1.69 -2.12
C GLU A 235 -15.88 2.57 -1.30
N ALA A 236 -14.60 2.64 -1.68
CA ALA A 236 -13.62 3.47 -1.00
C ALA A 236 -13.99 4.95 -1.03
N VAL A 237 -14.49 5.49 -2.15
CA VAL A 237 -14.93 6.90 -2.20
C VAL A 237 -16.02 7.17 -1.16
N HIS A 238 -17.04 6.31 -1.07
CA HIS A 238 -18.12 6.46 -0.09
C HIS A 238 -17.62 6.26 1.35
N PHE A 239 -16.74 5.28 1.57
CA PHE A 239 -16.14 4.98 2.86
C PHE A 239 -15.38 6.19 3.40
N PHE A 240 -14.47 6.77 2.61
CA PHE A 240 -13.66 7.89 3.05
C PHE A 240 -14.48 9.18 3.20
N ALA A 241 -15.49 9.41 2.37
CA ALA A 241 -16.42 10.52 2.54
C ALA A 241 -17.24 10.41 3.84
N THR A 242 -17.60 9.18 4.25
CA THR A 242 -18.41 8.92 5.45
C THR A 242 -17.59 9.01 6.73
N TYR A 243 -16.43 8.35 6.76
CA TYR A 243 -15.65 8.16 8.00
C TYR A 243 -14.48 9.15 8.15
N PHE A 244 -14.11 9.86 7.09
CA PHE A 244 -13.05 10.87 7.08
C PHE A 244 -13.50 12.16 6.37
N PRO A 245 -14.67 12.75 6.74
CA PRO A 245 -15.29 13.85 5.98
C PRO A 245 -14.44 15.13 5.92
N ASP A 246 -13.55 15.34 6.88
CA ASP A 246 -12.64 16.50 6.91
C ASP A 246 -11.52 16.40 5.87
N LYS A 247 -11.31 15.21 5.27
CA LYS A 247 -10.27 14.96 4.28
C LYS A 247 -10.89 14.91 2.88
N LYS A 248 -10.45 15.81 2.02
CA LYS A 248 -10.87 15.85 0.61
C LYS A 248 -9.81 15.20 -0.27
N PHE A 249 -10.02 13.92 -0.59
CA PHE A 249 -9.10 13.17 -1.45
C PHE A 249 -9.35 13.48 -2.92
N ALA A 250 -8.32 13.92 -3.64
CA ALA A 250 -8.46 14.31 -5.05
C ALA A 250 -8.17 13.18 -6.04
N ALA A 251 -7.48 12.12 -5.60
CA ALA A 251 -7.09 11.02 -6.48
C ALA A 251 -6.87 9.72 -5.72
N PHE A 252 -7.07 8.60 -6.41
CA PHE A 252 -6.36 7.37 -6.09
C PHE A 252 -4.95 7.44 -6.68
N VAL A 253 -3.97 6.93 -5.96
CA VAL A 253 -2.58 6.88 -6.41
C VAL A 253 -2.01 5.50 -6.19
N CYS A 254 -1.12 5.04 -7.05
CA CYS A 254 -0.52 3.72 -6.92
C CYS A 254 0.95 3.80 -7.37
N SER A 255 1.83 3.20 -6.58
CA SER A 255 3.26 3.03 -6.86
C SER A 255 3.55 1.54 -6.74
N SER A 256 3.77 0.87 -7.86
CA SER A 256 3.89 -0.60 -7.89
C SER A 256 4.58 -1.10 -9.16
N TRP A 257 5.30 -2.21 -9.04
CA TRP A 257 5.71 -3.04 -10.19
C TRP A 257 4.54 -3.35 -11.14
N LEU A 258 3.31 -3.47 -10.62
CA LEU A 258 2.10 -3.69 -11.41
C LEU A 258 1.83 -2.57 -12.41
N LEU A 259 2.37 -1.36 -12.21
CA LEU A 259 2.23 -0.22 -13.12
C LEU A 259 3.38 -0.08 -14.13
N GLY A 260 4.37 -0.97 -14.07
CA GLY A 260 5.51 -0.98 -14.99
C GLY A 260 5.10 -1.04 -16.47
N PRO A 261 5.49 -0.07 -17.31
CA PRO A 261 5.14 -0.08 -18.74
C PRO A 261 5.63 -1.30 -19.51
N SER A 262 6.80 -1.84 -19.16
CA SER A 262 7.37 -3.08 -19.71
C SER A 262 6.39 -4.27 -19.66
N LEU A 263 5.53 -4.36 -18.64
CA LEU A 263 4.53 -5.44 -18.54
C LEU A 263 3.55 -5.46 -19.71
N ARG A 264 3.25 -4.31 -20.33
CA ARG A 264 2.38 -4.23 -21.51
C ARG A 264 3.00 -4.83 -22.77
N GLN A 265 4.32 -4.99 -22.80
CA GLN A 265 5.02 -5.61 -23.92
C GLN A 265 4.99 -7.15 -23.85
N VAL A 266 4.73 -7.71 -22.67
CA VAL A 266 4.86 -9.16 -22.41
C VAL A 266 3.53 -9.81 -22.03
N LEU A 267 2.58 -9.03 -21.51
CA LEU A 267 1.25 -9.52 -21.14
C LEU A 267 0.20 -9.14 -22.18
N SER A 268 -0.80 -10.01 -22.34
CA SER A 268 -2.00 -9.71 -23.12
C SER A 268 -2.74 -8.48 -22.59
N SER A 269 -3.37 -7.73 -23.50
CA SER A 269 -4.27 -6.61 -23.16
C SER A 269 -5.41 -7.00 -22.23
N GLU A 270 -5.80 -8.28 -22.24
CA GLU A 270 -6.87 -8.85 -21.41
C GLU A 270 -6.39 -9.37 -20.06
N SER A 271 -5.08 -9.33 -19.80
CA SER A 271 -4.55 -9.72 -18.48
C SER A 271 -5.05 -8.76 -17.40
N ASN A 272 -5.38 -9.31 -16.23
CA ASN A 272 -5.82 -8.52 -15.08
C ASN A 272 -4.83 -7.42 -14.70
N ILE A 273 -3.52 -7.67 -14.83
CA ILE A 273 -2.47 -6.68 -14.56
C ILE A 273 -2.59 -5.51 -15.54
N VAL A 274 -2.66 -5.77 -16.85
CA VAL A 274 -2.80 -4.71 -17.86
C VAL A 274 -4.14 -3.97 -17.73
N GLN A 275 -5.22 -4.66 -17.34
CA GLN A 275 -6.51 -4.02 -17.07
C GLN A 275 -6.47 -3.13 -15.82
N PHE A 276 -5.77 -3.55 -14.76
CA PHE A 276 -5.52 -2.72 -13.58
C PHE A 276 -4.68 -1.48 -13.91
N GLN A 277 -3.63 -1.63 -14.74
CA GLN A 277 -2.83 -0.49 -15.21
C GLN A 277 -3.67 0.58 -15.90
N LYS A 278 -4.66 0.18 -16.71
CA LYS A 278 -5.54 1.10 -17.44
C LYS A 278 -6.43 1.95 -16.52
N LEU A 279 -6.53 1.63 -15.23
CA LEU A 279 -7.24 2.47 -14.25
C LEU A 279 -6.43 3.75 -13.93
N PHE A 280 -5.12 3.74 -14.14
CA PHE A 280 -4.23 4.82 -13.73
C PHE A 280 -3.61 5.53 -14.93
N THR A 281 -3.47 6.84 -14.80
CA THR A 281 -2.63 7.66 -15.67
C THR A 281 -1.22 7.69 -15.09
N LEU A 282 -0.25 7.24 -15.88
CA LEU A 282 1.14 7.12 -15.44
C LEU A 282 1.83 8.48 -15.41
N VAL A 283 2.61 8.73 -14.35
CA VAL A 283 3.35 9.99 -14.15
C VAL A 283 4.85 9.80 -13.97
N HIS A 284 5.26 8.61 -13.55
CA HIS A 284 6.66 8.24 -13.41
C HIS A 284 6.84 6.75 -13.66
N ALA A 285 7.97 6.39 -14.26
CA ALA A 285 8.43 5.01 -14.35
C ALA A 285 9.95 5.00 -14.22
N VAL A 286 10.47 4.00 -13.53
CA VAL A 286 11.91 3.79 -13.32
C VAL A 286 12.22 2.32 -13.47
N VAL A 287 13.38 2.00 -14.05
CA VAL A 287 13.86 0.62 -14.12
C VAL A 287 14.11 0.10 -12.70
N ASP A 288 13.36 -0.93 -12.33
CA ASP A 288 13.44 -1.62 -11.05
C ASP A 288 12.82 -3.01 -11.23
N GLU A 289 13.65 -4.03 -11.07
CA GLU A 289 13.29 -5.43 -11.26
C GLU A 289 13.11 -6.19 -9.93
N ASP A 290 13.51 -5.60 -8.80
CA ASP A 290 13.58 -6.30 -7.52
C ASP A 290 12.18 -6.70 -7.04
N GLU A 291 11.22 -5.76 -7.09
CA GLU A 291 9.86 -6.02 -6.62
C GLU A 291 9.13 -7.05 -7.49
N ILE A 292 9.23 -6.97 -8.83
CA ILE A 292 8.57 -7.95 -9.70
C ILE A 292 9.12 -9.36 -9.49
N PHE A 293 10.44 -9.53 -9.36
CA PHE A 293 11.02 -10.84 -9.12
C PHE A 293 10.61 -11.39 -7.74
N GLN A 294 10.67 -10.55 -6.70
CA GLN A 294 10.20 -10.93 -5.36
C GLN A 294 8.73 -11.36 -5.39
N ARG A 295 7.86 -10.64 -6.11
CA ARG A 295 6.41 -10.90 -6.13
C ARG A 295 6.02 -12.11 -6.99
N VAL A 296 6.79 -12.41 -8.05
CA VAL A 296 6.48 -13.50 -8.98
C VAL A 296 7.18 -14.81 -8.60
N PHE A 297 8.33 -14.75 -7.93
CA PHE A 297 9.17 -15.91 -7.60
C PHE A 297 9.53 -16.05 -6.11
N GLY A 298 9.19 -15.07 -5.27
CA GLY A 298 9.60 -15.00 -3.86
C GLY A 298 10.97 -14.34 -3.67
N GLU A 299 11.89 -14.56 -4.59
CA GLU A 299 13.21 -13.94 -4.70
C GLU A 299 13.68 -13.96 -6.16
N LYS A 300 14.65 -13.11 -6.52
CA LYS A 300 15.24 -13.14 -7.87
C LYS A 300 16.01 -14.45 -8.08
N PRO A 301 15.63 -15.30 -9.06
CA PRO A 301 16.35 -16.54 -9.31
C PRO A 301 17.80 -16.26 -9.73
N VAL A 302 18.74 -17.05 -9.18
CA VAL A 302 20.17 -16.97 -9.56
C VAL A 302 20.38 -17.33 -11.02
N ASP A 303 19.63 -18.32 -11.52
CA ASP A 303 19.61 -18.72 -12.93
C ASP A 303 18.19 -18.61 -13.49
N LEU A 304 18.00 -17.65 -14.40
CA LEU A 304 16.72 -17.40 -15.05
C LEU A 304 16.30 -18.54 -16.00
N GLN A 305 17.24 -19.34 -16.51
CA GLN A 305 16.93 -20.43 -17.45
C GLN A 305 16.27 -21.62 -16.75
N SER A 306 16.70 -21.94 -15.52
CA SER A 306 16.18 -23.04 -14.72
C SER A 306 15.06 -22.63 -13.74
N ALA A 307 14.73 -21.33 -13.67
CA ALA A 307 13.69 -20.81 -12.78
C ALA A 307 12.29 -21.42 -13.07
N PRO A 308 11.41 -21.52 -12.06
CA PRO A 308 10.07 -22.08 -12.22
C PRO A 308 9.24 -21.35 -13.29
N ARG A 309 8.63 -22.12 -14.19
CA ARG A 309 7.81 -21.62 -15.31
C ARG A 309 6.36 -22.10 -15.23
N THR A 310 5.79 -22.21 -14.03
CA THR A 310 4.48 -22.84 -13.81
C THR A 310 3.33 -21.95 -14.27
N SER A 311 3.41 -20.63 -14.04
CA SER A 311 2.39 -19.67 -14.47
C SER A 311 2.73 -18.96 -15.79
N SER A 312 1.71 -18.40 -16.46
CA SER A 312 1.93 -17.57 -17.66
C SER A 312 2.73 -16.31 -17.33
N LEU A 313 2.53 -15.73 -16.16
CA LEU A 313 3.29 -14.57 -15.68
C LEU A 313 4.77 -14.92 -15.50
N GLN A 314 5.09 -16.05 -14.85
CA GLN A 314 6.47 -16.50 -14.68
C GLN A 314 7.18 -16.70 -16.03
N ARG A 315 6.51 -17.34 -16.99
CA ARG A 315 7.05 -17.52 -18.35
C ARG A 315 7.32 -16.18 -19.03
N ALA A 316 6.34 -15.28 -19.04
CA ALA A 316 6.47 -13.96 -19.66
C ALA A 316 7.59 -13.10 -19.05
N VAL A 317 7.73 -13.14 -17.72
CA VAL A 317 8.78 -12.39 -17.01
C VAL A 317 10.17 -12.93 -17.34
N LEU A 318 10.36 -14.26 -17.29
CA LEU A 318 11.66 -14.87 -17.60
C LEU A 318 12.04 -14.66 -19.06
N ASP A 319 11.12 -14.86 -20.01
CA ASP A 319 11.42 -14.72 -21.44
C ASP A 319 11.86 -13.30 -21.80
N TYR A 320 11.24 -12.29 -21.18
CA TYR A 320 11.61 -10.89 -21.38
C TYR A 320 12.94 -10.55 -20.74
N ALA A 321 13.18 -10.98 -19.49
CA ALA A 321 14.45 -10.76 -18.81
C ALA A 321 15.63 -11.44 -19.53
N ILE A 322 15.47 -12.69 -19.98
CA ILE A 322 16.49 -13.45 -20.74
C ILE A 322 16.81 -12.76 -22.08
N SER A 323 15.86 -12.02 -22.66
CA SER A 323 16.09 -11.20 -23.87
C SER A 323 16.97 -9.96 -23.63
N GLY A 324 17.43 -9.73 -22.39
CA GLY A 324 18.28 -8.60 -22.01
C GLY A 324 17.52 -7.30 -21.80
N LYS A 325 16.23 -7.37 -21.44
CA LYS A 325 15.38 -6.22 -21.16
C LYS A 325 14.98 -6.18 -19.68
N ASP A 326 14.91 -4.98 -19.13
CA ASP A 326 14.59 -4.75 -17.73
C ASP A 326 13.11 -4.40 -17.52
N PHE A 327 12.65 -4.63 -16.29
CA PHE A 327 11.31 -4.25 -15.85
C PHE A 327 11.32 -2.89 -15.15
N ASP A 328 10.15 -2.26 -15.14
CA ASP A 328 9.96 -0.96 -14.54
C ASP A 328 9.03 -1.04 -13.32
N HIS A 329 9.28 -0.16 -12.37
CA HIS A 329 8.31 0.25 -11.37
C HIS A 329 7.57 1.50 -11.86
N GLY A 330 6.24 1.53 -11.71
CA GLY A 330 5.41 2.63 -12.18
C GLY A 330 4.70 3.38 -11.05
N VAL A 331 4.53 4.69 -11.23
CA VAL A 331 3.67 5.53 -10.39
C VAL A 331 2.59 6.15 -11.25
N GLY A 332 1.34 6.02 -10.81
CA GLY A 332 0.19 6.58 -11.52
C GLY A 332 -0.90 7.07 -10.58
N PHE A 333 -1.84 7.83 -11.14
CA PHE A 333 -3.00 8.35 -10.42
C PHE A 333 -4.29 8.15 -11.23
N LEU A 334 -5.40 8.06 -10.52
CA LEU A 334 -6.75 8.16 -11.06
C LEU A 334 -7.42 9.35 -10.37
N TYR A 335 -7.72 10.39 -11.16
CA TYR A 335 -8.37 11.59 -10.65
C TYR A 335 -9.81 11.28 -10.21
N LEU A 336 -10.17 11.75 -9.01
CA LEU A 336 -11.53 11.68 -8.48
C LEU A 336 -12.27 12.95 -8.89
N ASP A 337 -12.96 12.90 -10.01
CA ASP A 337 -13.83 13.99 -10.43
C ASP A 337 -15.10 14.08 -9.57
N GLU A 338 -15.86 15.17 -9.75
CA GLU A 338 -17.08 15.43 -9.00
C GLU A 338 -18.14 14.32 -9.19
N THR A 339 -18.12 13.59 -10.32
CA THR A 339 -19.08 12.50 -10.57
C THR A 339 -18.74 11.24 -9.79
N MET A 340 -17.46 10.90 -9.67
CA MET A 340 -16.98 9.82 -8.81
C MET A 340 -17.20 10.17 -7.34
N GLN A 341 -16.95 11.43 -6.95
CA GLN A 341 -17.13 11.92 -5.58
C GLN A 341 -18.61 12.02 -5.16
N ALA A 342 -19.52 12.33 -6.09
CA ALA A 342 -20.94 12.38 -5.82
C ALA A 342 -21.57 11.00 -5.57
N GLY A 343 -20.82 9.92 -5.80
CA GLY A 343 -21.32 8.57 -5.83
C GLY A 343 -22.25 8.40 -7.04
N ILE A 344 -21.93 7.49 -7.96
CA ILE A 344 -22.91 7.10 -8.97
C ILE A 344 -23.97 6.25 -8.25
N GLY A 345 -24.91 6.95 -7.62
CA GLY A 345 -26.25 6.47 -7.40
C GLY A 345 -27.05 6.71 -8.67
N ARG A 346 -27.09 5.71 -9.55
CA ARG A 346 -28.30 5.30 -10.28
C ARG A 346 -28.27 3.81 -10.55
#